data_AF-A0A1B3LZC4-F1
#
_entry.id   AF-A0A1B3LZC4-F1
#
_cell.length_a   1.000
_cell.length_b   1.000
_cell.length_c   1.000
_cell.angle_alpha   90.00
_cell.angle_beta   90.00
_cell.angle_gamma   90.00
#
_symmetry.space_group_name_H-M   'P 1'
#
loop_
_entity.id
_entity.type
_entity.pdbx_description
1 polymer ?
#
loop_
_entity_poly.entity_id
_entity_poly.type
_entity_poly.pdbx_seq_one_letter_code
_entity_poly.pdbx_strand_id
1 'polypeptide(L)'
;MFDETVTVTSVDQTHIKSSHVRPIRNPPEMESVVTLDWGTVVSGASGTRFDPPIAGFKFPLVVGDGWKSSFVGEGNNAKSKTDLEFKVVAREKVKTPAGEFDTFKIESGGWINGVSWSGAIRMSEVRWHAPSIGRVVKSEYKDFRGGQLWTHTVSELNSFKPAP
;
A
#
# COMPACT_ATOMS: atom_id res chain seq x y z
N MET A 1 -7.66 -14.31 -6.94
CA MET A 1 -7.58 -13.99 -5.50
C MET A 1 -6.41 -14.76 -4.94
N PHE A 2 -5.55 -14.12 -4.14
CA PHE A 2 -4.43 -14.80 -3.48
C PHE A 2 -4.48 -14.46 -2.00
N ASP A 3 -4.05 -15.41 -1.18
CA ASP A 3 -3.90 -15.19 0.25
C ASP A 3 -2.53 -14.59 0.55
N GLU A 4 -2.52 -13.65 1.50
CA GLU A 4 -1.31 -13.04 2.02
C GLU A 4 -1.40 -12.99 3.55
N THR A 5 -0.35 -13.48 4.20
CA THR A 5 -0.16 -13.32 5.64
C THR A 5 0.88 -12.25 5.87
N VAL A 6 0.56 -11.26 6.70
CA VAL A 6 1.50 -10.20 7.10
C VAL A 6 1.79 -10.31 8.59
N THR A 7 3.06 -10.49 8.94
CA THR A 7 3.53 -10.61 10.33
C THR A 7 4.50 -9.49 10.63
N VAL A 8 4.25 -8.68 11.66
CA VAL A 8 5.25 -7.71 12.14
C VAL A 8 6.39 -8.50 12.78
N THR A 9 7.62 -8.31 12.30
CA THR A 9 8.80 -9.05 12.75
C THR A 9 9.67 -8.23 13.68
N SER A 10 9.68 -6.89 13.54
CA SER A 10 10.39 -5.99 14.45
C SER A 10 9.86 -4.56 14.37
N VAL A 11 10.04 -3.83 15.47
CA VAL A 11 9.83 -2.39 15.56
C VAL A 11 11.05 -1.80 16.24
N ASP A 12 11.72 -0.88 15.57
CA ASP A 12 12.83 -0.10 16.14
C ASP A 12 12.44 1.39 16.26
N GLN A 13 13.40 2.25 16.61
CA GLN A 13 13.17 3.68 16.82
C GLN A 13 12.76 4.45 15.55
N THR A 14 12.88 3.82 14.39
CA THR A 14 12.72 4.47 13.08
C THR A 14 11.83 3.69 12.11
N HIS A 15 11.79 2.36 12.23
CA HIS A 15 11.13 1.48 11.27
C HIS A 15 10.30 0.38 11.93
N ILE A 16 9.27 -0.04 11.19
CA ILE A 16 8.51 -1.26 11.41
C ILE A 16 8.83 -2.19 10.25
N LYS A 17 9.24 -3.42 10.56
CA LYS A 17 9.45 -4.48 9.56
C LYS A 17 8.36 -5.52 9.65
N SER A 18 7.94 -6.02 8.50
CA SER A 18 6.99 -7.12 8.41
C SER A 18 7.36 -8.13 7.34
N SER A 19 7.06 -9.39 7.60
CA SER A 19 7.11 -10.48 6.64
C SER A 19 5.76 -10.59 5.92
N HIS A 20 5.78 -10.59 4.61
CA HIS A 20 4.64 -10.75 3.71
C HIS A 20 4.77 -12.10 3.00
N VAL A 21 3.90 -13.06 3.35
CA VAL A 21 3.94 -14.42 2.82
C VAL A 21 2.79 -14.62 1.85
N ARG A 22 3.12 -14.86 0.58
CA ARG A 22 2.17 -15.21 -0.50
C ARG A 22 2.55 -16.59 -1.06
N PRO A 23 1.78 -17.66 -0.81
CA PRO A 23 2.14 -19.02 -1.21
C PRO A 23 2.38 -19.20 -2.72
N ILE A 24 1.72 -18.40 -3.54
CA ILE A 24 1.82 -18.45 -5.01
C ILE A 24 3.12 -17.84 -5.56
N ARG A 25 3.92 -17.18 -4.72
CA ARG A 25 5.12 -16.44 -5.14
C ARG A 25 6.37 -17.29 -4.93
N ASN A 26 7.40 -17.07 -5.74
CA ASN A 26 8.75 -17.58 -5.51
C ASN A 26 9.78 -16.43 -5.48
N PRO A 27 10.46 -16.16 -4.35
CA PRO A 27 10.22 -16.76 -3.04
C PRO A 27 8.83 -16.35 -2.48
N PRO A 28 8.23 -17.16 -1.60
CA PRO A 28 6.90 -16.89 -1.06
C PRO A 28 6.90 -15.70 -0.10
N GLU A 29 8.02 -15.46 0.58
CA GLU A 29 8.18 -14.42 1.58
C GLU A 29 8.84 -13.17 0.99
N MET A 30 8.37 -12.01 1.46
CA MET A 30 9.03 -10.73 1.25
C MET A 30 9.02 -9.86 2.49
N GLU A 31 10.12 -9.14 2.69
CA GLU A 31 10.18 -8.10 3.70
C GLU A 31 9.49 -6.82 3.20
N SER A 32 8.69 -6.23 4.09
CA SER A 32 8.25 -4.85 4.01
C SER A 32 8.93 -4.05 5.11
N VAL A 33 9.29 -2.81 4.78
CA VAL A 33 9.85 -1.86 5.73
C VAL A 33 9.10 -0.55 5.59
N VAL A 34 8.56 -0.06 6.69
CA VAL A 34 7.91 1.25 6.77
C VAL A 34 8.53 2.08 7.89
N THR A 35 8.50 3.40 7.77
CA THR A 35 8.85 4.32 8.85
C THR A 35 7.75 4.33 9.92
N LEU A 36 8.02 4.92 11.10
CA LEU A 36 7.03 5.01 12.19
C LEU A 36 5.76 5.80 11.83
N ASP A 37 5.86 6.74 10.88
CA ASP A 37 4.74 7.49 10.31
C ASP A 37 4.12 6.82 9.07
N TRP A 38 4.43 5.54 8.84
CA TRP A 38 3.89 4.71 7.76
C TRP A 38 4.36 5.07 6.35
N GLY A 39 5.50 5.75 6.23
CA GLY A 39 6.21 5.93 4.98
C GLY A 39 6.74 4.60 4.47
N THR A 40 6.38 4.17 3.26
CA THR A 40 6.86 2.87 2.73
C THR A 40 8.28 2.99 2.20
N VAL A 41 9.23 2.30 2.84
CA VAL A 41 10.64 2.23 2.43
C VAL A 41 10.88 1.05 1.49
N VAL A 42 10.32 -0.12 1.83
CA VAL A 42 10.40 -1.34 1.01
C VAL A 42 9.01 -1.95 0.91
N SER A 43 8.55 -2.23 -0.31
CA SER A 43 7.27 -2.87 -0.56
C SER A 43 7.27 -4.37 -0.24
N GLY A 44 6.45 -4.83 0.70
CA GLY A 44 6.22 -6.27 0.89
C GLY A 44 5.60 -7.00 -0.31
N ALA A 45 5.00 -6.26 -1.25
CA ALA A 45 4.40 -6.85 -2.46
C ALA A 45 5.42 -7.12 -3.58
N SER A 46 6.49 -6.33 -3.67
CA SER A 46 7.42 -6.37 -4.82
C SER A 46 8.91 -6.35 -4.45
N GLY A 47 9.25 -5.92 -3.24
CA GLY A 47 10.62 -5.66 -2.79
C GLY A 47 11.21 -4.37 -3.31
N THR A 48 10.43 -3.59 -4.07
CA THR A 48 10.83 -2.27 -4.55
C THR A 48 11.16 -1.38 -3.37
N ARG A 49 12.32 -0.73 -3.41
CA ARG A 49 12.76 0.29 -2.45
C ARG A 49 12.34 1.66 -2.94
N PHE A 50 11.95 2.55 -2.03
CA PHE A 50 11.50 3.89 -2.35
C PHE A 50 12.33 4.97 -1.67
N ASP A 51 12.70 6.00 -2.43
CA ASP A 51 13.41 7.17 -1.94
C ASP A 51 12.84 8.49 -2.55
N PRO A 52 12.32 9.42 -1.73
CA PRO A 52 12.00 9.24 -0.31
C PRO A 52 10.95 8.12 -0.10
N PRO A 53 10.75 7.65 1.14
CA PRO A 53 9.68 6.70 1.46
C PRO A 53 8.31 7.22 0.99
N ILE A 54 7.44 6.31 0.54
CA ILE A 54 6.10 6.72 0.07
C ILE A 54 5.28 7.23 1.25
N ALA A 55 4.92 8.50 1.25
CA ALA A 55 3.98 9.08 2.20
C ALA A 55 2.54 8.62 1.88
N GLY A 56 2.25 7.34 2.10
CA GLY A 56 0.96 6.72 1.76
C GLY A 56 -0.16 7.03 2.76
N PHE A 57 0.19 7.59 3.92
CA PHE A 57 -0.71 8.06 4.96
C PHE A 57 -0.17 9.37 5.53
N LYS A 58 -1.07 10.21 6.03
CA LYS A 58 -0.71 11.40 6.80
C LYS A 58 -1.61 11.46 8.03
N PHE A 59 -1.05 11.13 9.18
CA PHE A 59 -1.82 11.13 10.43
C PHE A 59 -1.82 12.52 11.09
N PRO A 60 -2.92 12.90 11.77
CA PRO A 60 -4.19 12.18 11.86
C PRO A 60 -4.95 12.20 10.52
N LEU A 61 -5.73 11.15 10.24
CA LEU A 61 -6.60 11.11 9.06
C LEU A 61 -7.86 11.95 9.30
N VAL A 62 -8.09 12.95 8.46
CA VAL A 62 -9.27 13.83 8.51
C VAL A 62 -9.93 13.87 7.14
N VAL A 63 -11.26 13.71 7.09
CA VAL A 63 -12.02 13.76 5.83
C VAL A 63 -11.85 15.14 5.18
N GLY A 64 -11.53 15.16 3.90
CA GLY A 64 -11.24 16.38 3.14
C GLY A 64 -9.75 16.63 2.94
N ASP A 65 -8.88 16.08 3.82
CA ASP A 65 -7.44 16.25 3.69
C ASP A 65 -6.91 15.55 2.45
N GLY A 66 -5.90 16.18 1.84
CA GLY A 66 -5.14 15.62 0.74
C GLY A 66 -3.66 15.94 0.84
N TRP A 67 -2.85 15.10 0.22
CA TRP A 67 -1.40 15.27 0.16
C TRP A 67 -0.83 14.63 -1.10
N LYS A 68 0.45 14.90 -1.38
CA LYS A 68 1.18 14.33 -2.52
C LYS A 68 2.40 13.58 -2.05
N SER A 69 2.83 12.59 -2.83
CA SER A 69 4.09 11.87 -2.62
C SER A 69 4.79 11.71 -3.97
N SER A 70 6.02 12.22 -4.06
CA SER A 70 6.90 12.07 -5.22
C SER A 70 8.13 11.28 -4.80
N PHE A 71 8.41 10.18 -5.49
CA PHE A 71 9.48 9.26 -5.08
C PHE A 71 10.05 8.48 -6.26
N VAL A 72 11.27 7.98 -6.08
CA VAL A 72 11.90 7.02 -6.97
C VAL A 72 11.66 5.62 -6.43
N GLY A 73 11.18 4.71 -7.28
CA GLY A 73 11.08 3.29 -6.99
C GLY A 73 12.18 2.51 -7.70
N GLU A 74 12.93 1.71 -6.94
CA GLU A 74 14.02 0.88 -7.44
C GLU A 74 13.81 -0.59 -7.04
N GLY A 75 13.48 -1.42 -8.03
CA GLY A 75 13.45 -2.88 -7.92
C GLY A 75 14.59 -3.52 -8.71
N ASN A 76 14.73 -4.84 -8.64
CA ASN A 76 15.91 -5.58 -9.13
C ASN A 76 16.41 -5.18 -10.54
N ASN A 77 15.50 -4.92 -11.49
CA ASN A 77 15.85 -4.51 -12.86
C ASN A 77 14.97 -3.36 -13.37
N ALA A 78 14.31 -2.63 -12.48
CA ALA A 78 13.33 -1.63 -12.84
C ALA A 78 13.46 -0.40 -11.95
N LYS A 79 13.60 0.76 -12.59
CA LYS A 79 13.59 2.07 -11.94
C LYS A 79 12.46 2.92 -12.49
N SER A 80 11.78 3.64 -11.62
CA SER A 80 10.69 4.54 -11.99
C SER A 80 10.69 5.80 -11.12
N LYS A 81 10.13 6.88 -11.67
CA LYS A 81 9.76 8.08 -10.92
C LYS A 81 8.24 8.13 -10.81
N THR A 82 7.74 8.25 -9.60
CA THR A 82 6.31 8.18 -9.31
C THR A 82 5.84 9.46 -8.63
N ASP A 83 4.70 9.96 -9.07
CA ASP A 83 3.99 11.08 -8.46
C ASP A 83 2.55 10.62 -8.14
N LEU A 84 2.19 10.64 -6.86
CA LEU A 84 0.87 10.24 -6.36
C LEU A 84 0.20 11.39 -5.61
N GLU A 85 -1.12 11.48 -5.75
CA GLU A 85 -1.99 12.31 -4.94
C GLU A 85 -2.91 11.40 -4.12
N PHE A 86 -3.20 11.82 -2.88
CA PHE A 86 -4.03 11.11 -1.93
C PHE A 86 -5.10 12.04 -1.37
N LYS A 87 -6.27 11.49 -1.04
CA LYS A 87 -7.36 12.22 -0.40
C LYS A 87 -8.15 11.31 0.54
N VAL A 88 -8.41 11.77 1.75
CA VAL A 88 -9.40 11.14 2.62
C VAL A 88 -10.78 11.60 2.19
N VAL A 89 -11.58 10.71 1.60
CA VAL A 89 -12.85 11.08 0.97
C VAL A 89 -14.06 10.82 1.86
N ALA A 90 -13.97 9.88 2.81
CA ALA A 90 -15.09 9.54 3.67
C ALA A 90 -14.65 8.82 4.96
N ARG A 91 -15.58 8.79 5.92
CA ARG A 91 -15.62 7.77 6.98
C ARG A 91 -16.79 6.84 6.70
N GLU A 92 -16.55 5.55 6.71
CA GLU A 92 -17.60 4.55 6.46
C GLU A 92 -17.32 3.23 7.17
N LYS A 93 -18.39 2.49 7.43
CA LYS A 93 -18.31 1.15 8.01
C LYS A 93 -18.10 0.14 6.87
N VAL A 94 -17.07 -0.69 6.98
CA VAL A 94 -16.73 -1.73 5.99
C VAL A 94 -16.81 -3.09 6.64
N LYS A 95 -17.50 -4.03 5.97
CA LYS A 95 -17.57 -5.43 6.34
C LYS A 95 -16.56 -6.25 5.53
N THR A 96 -15.79 -7.09 6.21
CA THR A 96 -14.88 -8.08 5.62
C THR A 96 -15.09 -9.44 6.31
N PRO A 97 -14.46 -10.54 5.86
CA PRO A 97 -14.52 -11.80 6.58
C PRO A 97 -14.00 -11.71 8.03
N ALA A 98 -13.07 -10.79 8.32
CA ALA A 98 -12.55 -10.54 9.67
C ALA A 98 -13.48 -9.74 10.60
N GLY A 99 -14.62 -9.22 10.10
CA GLY A 99 -15.59 -8.45 10.89
C GLY A 99 -16.00 -7.13 10.25
N GLU A 100 -16.56 -6.24 11.06
CA GLU A 100 -16.99 -4.90 10.66
C GLU A 100 -16.12 -3.83 11.32
N PHE A 101 -15.68 -2.85 10.54
CA PHE A 101 -14.74 -1.83 10.97
C PHE A 101 -15.23 -0.43 10.59
N ASP A 102 -15.06 0.54 11.49
CA ASP A 102 -15.15 1.95 11.13
C ASP A 102 -13.85 2.38 10.47
N THR A 103 -13.94 2.90 9.25
CA THR A 103 -12.78 3.15 8.39
C THR A 103 -12.74 4.56 7.85
N PHE A 104 -11.53 5.00 7.49
CA PHE A 104 -11.32 6.11 6.57
C PHE A 104 -11.12 5.56 5.16
N LYS A 105 -11.92 6.03 4.21
CA LYS A 105 -11.74 5.77 2.78
C LYS A 105 -10.73 6.77 2.24
N ILE A 106 -9.61 6.27 1.74
CA ILE A 106 -8.53 7.05 1.13
C ILE A 106 -8.49 6.69 -0.35
N GLU A 107 -8.64 7.69 -1.21
CA GLU A 107 -8.45 7.54 -2.64
C GLU A 107 -7.08 8.08 -3.01
N SER A 108 -6.39 7.39 -3.90
CA SER A 108 -5.12 7.84 -4.44
C SER A 108 -4.93 7.46 -5.90
N GLY A 109 -4.10 8.22 -6.59
CA GLY A 109 -3.76 7.93 -7.97
C GLY A 109 -2.68 8.86 -8.50
N GLY A 110 -2.18 8.51 -9.66
CA GLY A 110 -1.09 9.25 -10.28
C GLY A 110 -0.38 8.44 -11.35
N TRP A 111 0.90 8.77 -11.56
CA TRP A 111 1.70 8.23 -12.65
C TRP A 111 3.00 7.65 -12.14
N ILE A 112 3.31 6.45 -12.62
CA ILE A 112 4.60 5.77 -12.48
C ILE A 112 5.28 5.85 -13.84
N ASN A 113 6.34 6.64 -13.94
CA ASN A 113 7.08 6.85 -15.17
C ASN A 113 8.35 6.01 -15.18
N GLY A 114 8.55 5.21 -16.22
CA GLY A 114 9.74 4.39 -16.36
C GLY A 114 11.00 5.25 -16.51
N VAL A 115 12.05 4.87 -15.76
CA VAL A 115 13.39 5.48 -15.88
C VAL A 115 14.33 4.51 -16.59
N SER A 116 14.30 3.22 -16.22
CA SER A 116 15.09 2.17 -16.88
C SER A 116 14.31 1.40 -17.95
N TRP A 117 13.05 1.79 -18.20
CA TRP A 117 12.17 1.21 -19.21
C TRP A 117 11.32 2.33 -19.83
N SER A 118 10.88 2.12 -21.07
CA SER A 118 10.06 3.11 -21.78
C SER A 118 8.58 2.93 -21.46
N GLY A 119 7.94 4.01 -20.99
CA GLY A 119 6.50 4.08 -20.82
C GLY A 119 6.06 4.73 -19.51
N ALA A 120 4.75 4.80 -19.34
CA ALA A 120 4.11 5.30 -18.14
C ALA A 120 2.93 4.40 -17.76
N ILE A 121 2.76 4.22 -16.46
CA ILE A 121 1.63 3.50 -15.87
C ILE A 121 0.81 4.51 -15.08
N ARG A 122 -0.48 4.61 -15.39
CA ARG A 122 -1.41 5.35 -14.52
C ARG A 122 -1.92 4.40 -13.46
N MET A 123 -1.92 4.80 -12.19
CA MET A 123 -2.49 4.01 -11.11
C MET A 123 -3.66 4.72 -10.43
N SER A 124 -4.56 3.93 -9.87
CA SER A 124 -5.58 4.39 -8.91
C SER A 124 -5.76 3.33 -7.83
N GLU A 125 -5.87 3.76 -6.59
CA GLU A 125 -6.07 2.89 -5.44
C GLU A 125 -7.10 3.50 -4.50
N VAL A 126 -7.97 2.65 -3.96
CA VAL A 126 -8.82 2.99 -2.81
C VAL A 126 -8.41 2.09 -1.65
N ARG A 127 -8.10 2.70 -0.50
CA ARG A 127 -7.77 2.00 0.74
C ARG A 127 -8.76 2.36 1.84
N TRP A 128 -9.27 1.35 2.54
CA TRP A 128 -10.10 1.52 3.72
C TRP A 128 -9.27 1.22 4.96
N HIS A 129 -8.81 2.28 5.63
CA HIS A 129 -7.99 2.18 6.82
C HIS A 129 -8.86 2.16 8.08
N ALA A 130 -8.77 1.10 8.88
CA ALA A 130 -9.43 0.97 10.18
C ALA A 130 -8.47 1.42 11.30
N PRO A 131 -8.72 2.57 11.96
CA PRO A 131 -7.86 3.06 13.02
C PRO A 131 -7.83 2.14 14.25
N SER A 132 -8.93 1.44 14.53
CA SER A 132 -9.07 0.55 15.71
C SER A 132 -8.06 -0.59 15.73
N ILE A 133 -7.58 -1.03 14.56
CA ILE A 133 -6.53 -2.04 14.41
C ILE A 133 -5.28 -1.47 13.72
N GLY A 134 -5.29 -0.17 13.38
CA GLY A 134 -4.24 0.51 12.65
C GLY A 134 -3.84 -0.18 11.35
N ARG A 135 -4.79 -0.68 10.55
CA ARG A 135 -4.51 -1.43 9.31
C ARG A 135 -5.52 -1.12 8.21
N VAL A 136 -5.12 -1.35 6.96
CA VAL A 136 -6.03 -1.36 5.81
C VAL A 136 -6.81 -2.67 5.83
N VAL A 137 -8.14 -2.59 5.93
CA VAL A 137 -9.02 -3.77 5.98
C VAL A 137 -9.55 -4.17 4.61
N LYS A 138 -9.54 -3.23 3.66
CA LYS A 138 -9.91 -3.46 2.27
C LYS A 138 -9.09 -2.55 1.36
N SER A 139 -8.74 -3.03 0.17
CA SER A 139 -8.19 -2.17 -0.87
C SER A 139 -8.67 -2.58 -2.25
N GLU A 140 -8.73 -1.61 -3.15
CA GLU A 140 -8.94 -1.82 -4.58
C GLU A 140 -7.85 -1.08 -5.34
N TYR A 141 -7.04 -1.81 -6.08
CA TYR A 141 -5.94 -1.28 -6.88
C TYR A 141 -6.21 -1.51 -8.37
N LYS A 142 -5.95 -0.49 -9.18
CA LYS A 142 -5.98 -0.56 -10.63
C LYS A 142 -4.76 0.11 -11.23
N ASP A 143 -4.20 -0.49 -12.27
CA ASP A 143 -3.22 0.17 -13.12
C ASP A 143 -3.62 0.12 -14.59
N PHE A 144 -3.17 1.13 -15.33
CA PHE A 144 -3.51 1.32 -16.72
C PHE A 144 -2.23 1.54 -17.53
N ARG A 145 -2.13 0.86 -18.67
CA ARG A 145 -0.99 0.93 -19.59
C ARG A 145 -1.51 1.23 -20.98
N GLY A 146 -1.00 2.28 -21.62
CA GLY A 146 -1.53 2.73 -22.92
C GLY A 146 -3.03 3.06 -22.88
N GLY A 147 -3.55 3.47 -21.73
CA GLY A 147 -4.98 3.76 -21.52
C GLY A 147 -5.87 2.54 -21.26
N GLN A 148 -5.34 1.31 -21.35
CA GLN A 148 -6.10 0.09 -21.07
C GLN A 148 -5.89 -0.36 -19.63
N LEU A 149 -6.96 -0.85 -18.99
CA LEU A 149 -6.88 -1.49 -17.68
C LEU A 149 -5.98 -2.73 -17.80
N TRP A 150 -4.90 -2.74 -17.03
CA TRP A 150 -3.92 -3.82 -17.05
C TRP A 150 -4.08 -4.75 -15.84
N THR A 151 -4.18 -4.18 -14.65
CA THR A 151 -4.42 -4.90 -13.40
C THR A 151 -5.64 -4.35 -12.70
N HIS A 152 -6.41 -5.25 -12.09
CA HIS A 152 -7.43 -4.90 -11.11
C HIS A 152 -7.37 -5.92 -9.96
N THR A 153 -7.02 -5.44 -8.77
CA THR A 153 -6.88 -6.28 -7.57
C THR A 153 -7.75 -5.71 -6.48
N VAL A 154 -8.55 -6.58 -5.86
CA VAL A 154 -9.29 -6.28 -4.63
C VAL A 154 -8.76 -7.19 -3.53
N SER A 155 -8.49 -6.63 -2.36
CA SER A 155 -8.13 -7.39 -1.16
C SER A 155 -9.04 -7.03 0.01
N GLU A 156 -9.31 -8.02 0.86
CA GLU A 156 -10.09 -7.87 2.08
C GLU A 156 -9.40 -8.61 3.22
N LEU A 157 -9.47 -8.05 4.43
CA LEU A 157 -8.90 -8.66 5.62
C LEU A 157 -9.71 -9.91 5.98
N ASN A 158 -9.06 -11.06 5.90
CA ASN A 158 -9.69 -12.35 6.20
C ASN A 158 -9.68 -12.66 7.70
N SER A 159 -8.57 -12.37 8.39
CA SER A 159 -8.44 -12.49 9.85
C SER A 159 -7.29 -11.62 10.35
N PHE A 160 -7.23 -11.36 11.66
CA PHE A 160 -6.08 -10.72 12.30
C PHE A 160 -5.93 -11.22 13.73
N LYS A 161 -4.70 -11.13 14.26
CA LYS A 161 -4.39 -11.36 15.66
C LYS A 161 -3.52 -10.20 16.14
N PRO A 162 -3.93 -9.45 17.19
CA PRO A 162 -3.06 -8.45 17.81
C PRO A 162 -1.76 -9.09 18.31
N ALA A 163 -0.70 -8.29 18.41
CA ALA A 163 0.47 -8.71 19.18
C ALA A 163 0.06 -9.04 20.62
N PRO A 164 0.69 -10.04 21.28
CA PRO A 164 0.47 -10.34 22.69
C PRO A 164 0.66 -9.13 23.60
#